data_AF-A0A1A6HXU5-F1
#
_entry.id   AF-A0A1A6HXU5-F1
#
_cell.length_a   1.000
_cell.length_b   1.000
_cell.length_c   1.000
_cell.angle_alpha   90.00
_cell.angle_beta   90.00
_cell.angle_gamma   90.00
#
_symmetry.space_group_name_H-M   'P 1'
#
loop_
_entity.id
_entity.type
_entity.pdbx_description
1 polymer ?
#
loop_
_entity_poly.entity_id
_entity_poly.type
_entity_poly.pdbx_seq_one_letter_code
_entity_poly.pdbx_strand_id
1 'polypeptide(L)'
;MDFKRRQGPSPGVPPKRARGGLWDEDEPSQFEENLALLEEIEAENRLQEAEEELQLPPEGTVGGQFSTADIDPRWLRPTLCALDPNTEPLIFQQLEIDHYVGSAVPLPGGPPISRNSVPILRAFGVTDEGFSICCHIHGFAPYFYTPAPPGFGAEHLSDLQRELNTAISRDQRGGKELSGPAVLAIELCSRESMFGYHGHGPSPFLRIILALPRLMAPARRLLEQGIRVPGLGTPSFAPYEANVDFEIRFMVDADIVGCNWLELPAGKYVRRAEKKATLCQLEVDVLWSDVISHPPEGEWQRIAPLRVLSFDIECAGRKGIFPEPERDPVIQICSLGLRWGEPEPFLRLALTLRPCAPILGAKVQSYEREEDLLQAWATFVLAMDPDVITGYNIQNFDLPYLISRAQTLKVDRFPFLGRVTGLRSNIRDSSFQSRQVGRRDSKVVSMVGRVQMDMLQVLLREYKLRSYTLNAVSFHFLGEQKEDVQHSIITDLQNGNEQTRRRLAVYCLKDAFLPLRLLERLMVLVNNVEMARVTGVPLGYLLSRGQQVKVVSQLLRQAMRQGLLMPVVKTEGGTMTSPLPPWTSPLYTHPS
;
A
#
# COMPACT_ATOMS: atom_id res chain seq x y z
N MET A 1 22.34 -75.36 45.98
CA MET A 1 23.55 -75.63 45.18
C MET A 1 23.39 -74.95 43.85
N ASP A 2 24.44 -74.25 43.46
CA ASP A 2 24.61 -73.46 42.25
C ASP A 2 24.07 -74.11 40.99
N PHE A 3 23.61 -73.31 40.02
CA PHE A 3 24.16 -73.35 38.65
C PHE A 3 23.79 -72.08 37.87
N LYS A 4 24.81 -71.37 37.40
CA LYS A 4 24.73 -70.31 36.38
C LYS A 4 24.21 -70.89 35.06
N ARG A 5 23.28 -70.19 34.40
CA ARG A 5 23.15 -70.20 32.93
C ARG A 5 22.58 -68.87 32.43
N ARG A 6 23.32 -68.21 31.53
CA ARG A 6 22.83 -67.12 30.68
C ARG A 6 21.87 -67.69 29.62
N GLN A 7 20.75 -67.02 29.39
CA GLN A 7 19.95 -67.10 28.15
C GLN A 7 19.62 -65.66 27.70
N GLY A 8 19.68 -65.44 26.38
CA GLY A 8 19.44 -64.15 25.72
C GLY A 8 17.97 -63.72 25.73
N PRO A 9 17.67 -62.48 25.29
CA PRO A 9 16.35 -61.89 25.47
C PRO A 9 15.40 -62.24 24.32
N SER A 10 14.17 -62.58 24.69
CA SER A 10 12.96 -62.55 23.85
C SER A 10 11.93 -61.64 24.52
N PRO A 11 10.92 -61.13 23.78
CA PRO A 11 10.51 -59.72 23.84
C PRO A 11 9.36 -59.45 24.82
N GLY A 12 9.37 -58.28 25.46
CA GLY A 12 8.32 -57.84 26.38
C GLY A 12 8.29 -56.33 26.57
N VAL A 13 7.22 -55.73 26.04
CA VAL A 13 6.49 -54.51 26.45
C VAL A 13 7.26 -53.44 27.26
N PRO A 14 7.38 -52.19 26.77
CA PRO A 14 8.11 -51.12 27.47
C PRO A 14 7.34 -50.59 28.70
N PRO A 15 8.05 -50.17 29.76
CA PRO A 15 7.42 -49.62 30.96
C PRO A 15 6.94 -48.18 30.76
N LYS A 16 5.86 -47.87 31.48
CA LYS A 16 5.11 -46.60 31.50
C LYS A 16 6.01 -45.37 31.70
N ARG A 17 5.87 -44.38 30.80
CA ARG A 17 6.34 -43.00 31.00
C ARG A 17 5.61 -42.36 32.19
N ALA A 18 6.38 -41.69 33.05
CA ALA A 18 5.87 -40.82 34.08
C ALA A 18 5.08 -39.65 33.46
N ARG A 19 3.91 -39.34 34.02
CA ARG A 19 3.13 -38.15 33.69
C ARG A 19 3.91 -36.91 34.13
N GLY A 20 4.40 -36.13 33.17
CA GLY A 20 4.84 -34.76 33.40
C GLY A 20 3.62 -33.87 33.68
N GLY A 21 3.66 -33.16 34.81
CA GLY A 21 2.69 -32.14 35.16
C GLY A 21 2.78 -30.96 34.20
N LEU A 22 1.60 -30.47 33.82
CA LEU A 22 1.41 -29.16 33.24
C LEU A 22 1.89 -28.07 34.23
N TRP A 23 2.08 -26.87 33.67
CA TRP A 23 2.25 -25.55 34.29
C TRP A 23 3.71 -25.05 34.39
N ASP A 24 3.93 -23.98 33.62
CA ASP A 24 4.94 -22.92 33.70
C ASP A 24 6.37 -23.17 33.17
N GLU A 25 6.53 -22.96 31.86
CA GLU A 25 7.70 -22.25 31.31
C GLU A 25 7.19 -21.05 30.49
N ASP A 26 7.13 -19.88 31.13
CA ASP A 26 6.86 -18.60 30.48
C ASP A 26 8.09 -18.20 29.64
N GLU A 27 8.06 -18.52 28.35
CA GLU A 27 8.98 -17.90 27.38
C GLU A 27 8.65 -16.40 27.25
N PRO A 28 9.65 -15.49 27.29
CA PRO A 28 9.42 -14.09 26.98
C PRO A 28 8.82 -13.97 25.57
N SER A 29 7.82 -13.10 25.44
CA SER A 29 7.00 -12.96 24.24
C SER A 29 7.83 -12.71 22.97
N GLN A 30 8.13 -13.78 22.22
CA GLN A 30 8.69 -13.73 20.85
C GLN A 30 7.73 -13.05 19.84
N PHE A 31 6.60 -12.51 20.29
CA PHE A 31 5.52 -12.04 19.45
C PHE A 31 5.85 -10.73 18.73
N GLU A 32 6.45 -9.76 19.43
CA GLU A 32 6.85 -8.48 18.81
C GLU A 32 8.05 -8.65 17.87
N GLU A 33 8.97 -9.57 18.19
CA GLU A 33 10.08 -9.95 17.31
C GLU A 33 9.58 -10.66 16.06
N ASN A 34 8.68 -11.63 16.20
CA ASN A 34 8.04 -12.29 15.06
C ASN A 34 7.21 -11.30 14.23
N LEU A 35 6.60 -10.28 14.84
CA LEU A 35 5.85 -9.24 14.14
C LEU A 35 6.77 -8.30 13.35
N ALA A 36 7.88 -7.86 13.94
CA ALA A 36 8.88 -7.07 13.22
C ALA A 36 9.52 -7.88 12.09
N LEU A 37 9.79 -9.17 12.31
CA LEU A 37 10.28 -10.08 11.29
C LEU A 37 9.25 -10.31 10.19
N LEU A 38 7.96 -10.45 10.53
CA LEU A 38 6.85 -10.55 9.58
C LEU A 38 6.67 -9.26 8.78
N GLU A 39 6.76 -8.08 9.41
CA GLU A 39 6.70 -6.79 8.72
C GLU A 39 7.90 -6.60 7.78
N GLU A 40 9.09 -7.05 8.18
CA GLU A 40 10.29 -7.06 7.33
C GLU A 40 10.14 -8.07 6.18
N ILE A 41 9.66 -9.29 6.42
CA ILE A 41 9.38 -10.30 5.38
C ILE A 41 8.27 -9.84 4.44
N GLU A 42 7.22 -9.20 4.94
CA GLU A 42 6.14 -8.63 4.13
C GLU A 42 6.61 -7.41 3.34
N ALA A 43 7.54 -6.60 3.87
CA ALA A 43 8.19 -5.53 3.12
C ALA A 43 9.10 -6.11 2.02
N GLU A 44 9.90 -7.13 2.33
CA GLU A 44 10.75 -7.84 1.36
C GLU A 44 9.92 -8.51 0.26
N ASN A 45 8.85 -9.22 0.60
CA ASN A 45 7.94 -9.83 -0.37
C ASN A 45 7.24 -8.76 -1.22
N ARG A 46 6.81 -7.63 -0.64
CA ARG A 46 6.26 -6.51 -1.40
C ARG A 46 7.28 -5.91 -2.37
N LEU A 47 8.54 -5.76 -1.97
CA LEU A 47 9.62 -5.24 -2.82
C LEU A 47 9.97 -6.21 -3.95
N GLN A 48 10.07 -7.50 -3.64
CA GLN A 48 10.42 -8.55 -4.60
C GLN A 48 9.29 -8.78 -5.62
N GLU A 49 8.04 -8.75 -5.18
CA GLU A 49 6.88 -8.92 -6.06
C GLU A 49 6.55 -7.65 -6.85
N ALA A 50 6.73 -6.45 -6.28
CA ALA A 50 6.62 -5.21 -7.06
C ALA A 50 7.61 -5.21 -8.24
N GLU A 51 8.84 -5.70 -8.03
CA GLU A 51 9.82 -5.87 -9.11
C GLU A 51 9.48 -6.97 -10.12
N GLU A 52 8.76 -8.02 -9.73
CA GLU A 52 8.31 -9.09 -10.64
C GLU A 52 7.03 -8.72 -11.41
N GLU A 53 6.11 -7.98 -10.79
CA GLU A 53 4.85 -7.52 -11.39
C GLU A 53 5.05 -6.31 -12.34
N LEU A 54 6.12 -5.51 -12.17
CA LEU A 54 6.44 -4.33 -12.99
C LEU A 54 7.35 -4.61 -14.19
N GLN A 55 7.74 -5.87 -14.44
CA GLN A 55 8.43 -6.22 -15.68
C GLN A 55 7.45 -6.15 -16.85
N LEU A 56 7.81 -5.37 -17.88
CA LEU A 56 7.05 -5.22 -19.12
C LEU A 56 6.63 -6.61 -19.63
N PRO A 57 5.36 -6.77 -20.07
CA PRO A 57 4.94 -8.02 -20.69
C PRO A 57 5.84 -8.32 -21.90
N PRO A 58 6.05 -9.61 -22.24
CA PRO A 58 6.81 -9.97 -23.44
C PRO A 58 6.25 -9.22 -24.65
N GLU A 59 7.16 -8.65 -25.46
CA GLU A 59 6.79 -7.95 -26.69
C GLU A 59 5.89 -8.85 -27.55
N GLY A 60 4.66 -8.38 -27.75
CA GLY A 60 3.66 -9.08 -28.56
C GLY A 60 2.45 -9.53 -27.73
N THR A 61 1.52 -8.60 -27.49
CA THR A 61 0.04 -8.78 -27.40
C THR A 61 -0.69 -7.59 -26.75
N VAL A 62 -0.13 -6.37 -26.72
CA VAL A 62 -0.87 -5.17 -26.28
C VAL A 62 -1.24 -4.30 -27.48
N GLY A 63 -1.96 -4.90 -28.43
CA GLY A 63 -2.50 -4.24 -29.62
C GLY A 63 -4.02 -4.35 -29.63
N GLY A 64 -4.69 -3.80 -28.63
CA GLY A 64 -6.15 -3.70 -28.62
C GLY A 64 -6.51 -2.27 -28.25
N GLN A 65 -6.83 -1.46 -29.26
CA GLN A 65 -7.27 -0.08 -29.10
C GLN A 65 -8.49 -0.05 -28.16
N PHE A 66 -8.34 0.63 -27.02
CA PHE A 66 -9.46 1.00 -26.17
C PHE A 66 -10.37 1.94 -26.97
N SER A 67 -11.57 1.49 -27.35
CA SER A 67 -12.54 2.37 -27.99
C SER A 67 -13.32 3.13 -26.92
N THR A 68 -13.04 4.42 -26.76
CA THR A 68 -13.76 5.33 -25.87
C THR A 68 -15.03 5.91 -26.52
N ALA A 69 -15.36 5.50 -27.75
CA ALA A 69 -16.43 6.09 -28.56
C ALA A 69 -17.83 5.95 -27.92
N ASP A 70 -18.05 4.92 -27.09
CA ASP A 70 -19.34 4.67 -26.41
C ASP A 70 -19.41 5.28 -24.99
N ILE A 71 -18.34 5.92 -24.55
CA ILE A 71 -18.22 6.54 -23.22
C ILE A 71 -18.79 7.95 -23.30
N ASP A 72 -19.65 8.29 -22.34
CA ASP A 72 -20.23 9.63 -22.26
C ASP A 72 -19.09 10.65 -22.09
N PRO A 73 -18.95 11.64 -23.00
CA PRO A 73 -17.85 12.60 -22.93
C PRO A 73 -17.78 13.37 -21.61
N ARG A 74 -18.91 13.49 -20.90
CA ARG A 74 -18.99 14.13 -19.56
C ARG A 74 -18.22 13.36 -18.49
N TRP A 75 -17.94 12.08 -18.73
CA TRP A 75 -17.21 11.22 -17.80
C TRP A 75 -15.70 11.31 -17.97
N LEU A 76 -15.23 11.76 -19.13
CA LEU A 76 -13.80 11.91 -19.40
C LEU A 76 -13.23 13.11 -18.63
N ARG A 77 -11.93 13.07 -18.32
CA ARG A 77 -11.22 14.26 -17.82
C ARG A 77 -11.21 15.36 -18.88
N PRO A 78 -11.10 16.64 -18.48
CA PRO A 78 -10.97 17.75 -19.43
C PRO A 78 -9.85 17.50 -20.43
N THR A 79 -10.01 17.94 -21.67
CA THR A 79 -8.96 17.78 -22.69
C THR A 79 -7.75 18.62 -22.33
N LEU A 80 -6.57 18.01 -22.34
CA LEU A 80 -5.30 18.66 -22.01
C LEU A 80 -4.99 19.74 -23.06
N CYS A 81 -4.70 20.97 -22.60
CA CYS A 81 -4.15 22.03 -23.46
C CYS A 81 -2.69 21.75 -23.80
N ALA A 82 -2.17 22.36 -24.88
CA ALA A 82 -0.75 22.22 -25.21
C ALA A 82 0.10 22.79 -24.06
N LEU A 83 0.91 21.93 -23.43
CA LEU A 83 1.89 22.29 -22.39
C LEU A 83 3.29 22.20 -23.00
N ASP A 84 4.06 23.29 -22.96
CA ASP A 84 5.46 23.33 -23.39
C ASP A 84 6.41 23.21 -22.18
N PRO A 85 7.09 22.06 -21.99
CA PRO A 85 7.97 21.84 -20.85
C PRO A 85 9.13 22.82 -20.72
N ASN A 86 9.51 23.53 -21.79
CA ASN A 86 10.65 24.46 -21.75
C ASN A 86 10.29 25.84 -21.19
N THR A 87 9.01 26.20 -21.21
CA THR A 87 8.55 27.56 -20.88
C THR A 87 7.54 27.57 -19.74
N GLU A 88 6.83 26.48 -19.49
CA GLU A 88 5.78 26.39 -18.49
C GLU A 88 6.21 25.49 -17.31
N PRO A 89 5.93 25.88 -16.06
CA PRO A 89 6.05 24.98 -14.92
C PRO A 89 4.86 24.01 -14.88
N LEU A 90 5.02 22.90 -14.16
CA LEU A 90 3.94 21.95 -13.91
C LEU A 90 3.68 21.82 -12.41
N ILE A 91 2.47 22.19 -11.99
CA ILE A 91 2.06 22.22 -10.58
C ILE A 91 0.91 21.23 -10.37
N PHE A 92 1.04 20.34 -9.39
CA PHE A 92 0.02 19.33 -9.11
C PHE A 92 0.02 18.89 -7.64
N GLN A 93 -1.12 18.42 -7.16
CA GLN A 93 -1.24 17.79 -5.85
C GLN A 93 -0.99 16.28 -5.98
N GLN A 94 0.05 15.77 -5.32
CA GLN A 94 0.35 14.34 -5.26
C GLN A 94 -0.59 13.62 -4.27
N LEU A 95 -1.06 12.41 -4.59
CA LEU A 95 -1.93 11.59 -3.73
C LEU A 95 -1.27 10.28 -3.29
N GLU A 96 -0.55 9.65 -4.22
CA GLU A 96 0.12 8.38 -4.02
C GLU A 96 1.54 8.46 -4.56
N ILE A 97 2.48 7.91 -3.79
CA ILE A 97 3.86 7.74 -4.19
C ILE A 97 4.18 6.25 -4.05
N ASP A 98 4.80 5.70 -5.08
CA ASP A 98 5.42 4.38 -5.06
C ASP A 98 6.81 4.44 -5.71
N HIS A 99 7.48 3.30 -5.78
CA HIS A 99 8.67 3.15 -6.61
C HIS A 99 8.58 1.90 -7.49
N TYR A 100 9.39 1.90 -8.54
CA TYR A 100 9.65 0.74 -9.37
C TYR A 100 11.12 0.73 -9.79
N VAL A 101 11.58 -0.43 -10.25
CA VAL A 101 12.94 -0.56 -10.81
C VAL A 101 12.87 -0.49 -12.32
N GLY A 102 13.62 0.44 -12.91
CA GLY A 102 13.59 0.70 -14.35
C GLY A 102 14.94 1.14 -14.92
N SER A 103 14.96 1.41 -16.22
CA SER A 103 16.13 1.97 -16.88
C SER A 103 16.21 3.48 -16.63
N ALA A 104 17.43 3.99 -16.42
CA ALA A 104 17.66 5.42 -16.29
C ALA A 104 17.29 6.17 -17.58
N VAL A 105 16.59 7.30 -17.44
CA VAL A 105 16.20 8.18 -18.55
C VAL A 105 17.14 9.40 -18.57
N PRO A 106 17.62 9.85 -19.74
CA PRO A 106 18.42 11.08 -19.81
C PRO A 106 17.57 12.29 -19.42
N LEU A 107 18.06 13.06 -18.45
CA LEU A 107 17.38 14.25 -17.92
C LEU A 107 18.32 15.47 -17.92
N PRO A 108 17.78 16.69 -18.05
CA PRO A 108 18.57 17.92 -17.98
C PRO A 108 19.36 18.00 -16.66
N GLY A 109 20.69 18.12 -16.74
CA GLY A 109 21.56 18.17 -15.55
C GLY A 109 21.72 16.84 -14.80
N GLY A 110 21.16 15.74 -15.33
CA GLY A 110 21.24 14.41 -14.75
C GLY A 110 22.56 13.70 -15.04
N PRO A 111 22.87 12.62 -14.30
CA PRO A 111 24.01 11.78 -14.60
C PRO A 111 23.89 11.14 -16.01
N PRO A 112 25.02 10.76 -16.64
CA PRO A 112 25.00 10.10 -17.94
C PRO A 112 24.18 8.81 -17.90
N ILE A 113 23.61 8.44 -19.05
CA ILE A 113 22.78 7.23 -19.18
C ILE A 113 23.53 6.01 -18.65
N SER A 114 23.01 5.42 -17.58
CA SER A 114 23.48 4.15 -17.06
C SER A 114 22.63 3.03 -17.68
N ARG A 115 23.27 1.96 -18.14
CA ARG A 115 22.56 0.73 -18.58
C ARG A 115 22.01 -0.10 -17.40
N ASN A 116 22.23 0.36 -16.17
CA ASN A 116 21.83 -0.36 -14.98
C ASN A 116 20.38 -0.05 -14.61
N SER A 117 19.76 -1.04 -13.99
CA SER A 117 18.47 -0.86 -13.34
C SER A 117 18.63 0.07 -12.12
N VAL A 118 17.77 1.06 -12.02
CA VAL A 118 17.76 2.07 -10.95
C VAL A 118 16.36 2.17 -10.34
N PRO A 119 16.24 2.53 -9.05
CA PRO A 119 14.94 2.81 -8.46
C PRO A 119 14.44 4.18 -8.96
N ILE A 120 13.19 4.21 -9.40
CA ILE A 120 12.50 5.41 -9.87
C ILE A 120 11.24 5.54 -9.03
N LEU A 121 11.04 6.69 -8.40
CA LEU A 121 9.80 6.99 -7.69
C LEU A 121 8.74 7.45 -8.69
N ARG A 122 7.46 7.11 -8.46
CA ARG A 122 6.34 7.70 -9.19
C ARG A 122 5.44 8.43 -8.22
N ALA A 123 5.14 9.68 -8.53
CA ALA A 123 4.10 10.45 -7.85
C ALA A 123 2.89 10.57 -8.78
N PHE A 124 1.75 10.04 -8.33
CA PHE A 124 0.46 10.21 -9.01
C PHE A 124 -0.30 11.36 -8.38
N GLY A 125 -0.95 12.18 -9.20
CA GLY A 125 -1.67 13.34 -8.70
C GLY A 125 -2.57 14.01 -9.72
N VAL A 126 -3.02 15.21 -9.36
CA VAL A 126 -3.99 15.99 -10.12
C VAL A 126 -3.60 17.48 -10.11
N THR A 127 -3.68 18.15 -11.26
CA THR A 127 -3.48 19.62 -11.35
C THR A 127 -4.71 20.39 -10.85
N ASP A 128 -4.60 21.71 -10.68
CA ASP A 128 -5.75 22.56 -10.31
C ASP A 128 -6.90 22.48 -11.34
N GLU A 129 -6.60 22.25 -12.62
CA GLU A 129 -7.57 22.09 -13.71
C GLU A 129 -8.19 20.68 -13.77
N GLY A 130 -7.70 19.74 -12.97
CA GLY A 130 -8.22 18.37 -12.94
C GLY A 130 -7.55 17.40 -13.93
N PHE A 131 -6.36 17.72 -14.46
CA PHE A 131 -5.60 16.78 -15.28
C PHE A 131 -4.90 15.73 -14.42
N SER A 132 -4.98 14.45 -14.80
CA SER A 132 -4.22 13.40 -14.12
C SER A 132 -2.76 13.38 -14.58
N ILE A 133 -1.85 13.23 -13.62
CA ILE A 133 -0.41 13.23 -13.84
C ILE A 133 0.26 12.02 -13.18
N CYS A 134 1.23 11.45 -13.90
CA CYS A 134 2.27 10.59 -13.34
C CYS A 134 3.62 11.30 -13.51
N CYS A 135 4.30 11.57 -12.40
CA CYS A 135 5.63 12.14 -12.38
C CYS A 135 6.65 11.08 -11.96
N HIS A 136 7.52 10.68 -12.89
CA HIS A 136 8.65 9.79 -12.63
C HIS A 136 9.84 10.61 -12.11
N ILE A 137 10.27 10.32 -10.89
CA ILE A 137 11.31 11.06 -10.17
C ILE A 137 12.57 10.20 -10.09
N HIS A 138 13.66 10.71 -10.68
CA HIS A 138 14.91 9.98 -10.90
C HIS A 138 16.05 10.48 -10.02
N GLY A 139 17.06 9.63 -9.85
CA GLY A 139 18.34 10.02 -9.24
C GLY A 139 18.37 9.98 -7.71
N PHE A 140 17.37 9.39 -7.07
CA PHE A 140 17.35 9.15 -5.63
C PHE A 140 17.73 7.69 -5.33
N ALA A 141 18.72 7.48 -4.45
CA ALA A 141 19.22 6.16 -4.11
C ALA A 141 19.01 5.86 -2.61
N PRO A 142 18.67 4.62 -2.23
CA PRO A 142 18.50 4.24 -0.83
C PRO A 142 19.83 4.28 -0.07
N TYR A 143 19.77 4.66 1.20
CA TYR A 143 20.94 4.69 2.07
C TYR A 143 20.57 4.53 3.54
N PHE A 144 21.55 4.16 4.36
CA PHE A 144 21.48 4.14 5.82
C PHE A 144 22.82 4.56 6.42
N TYR A 145 22.89 4.62 7.74
CA TYR A 145 24.08 5.06 8.46
C TYR A 145 24.62 3.98 9.39
N THR A 146 25.91 4.08 9.70
CA THR A 146 26.55 3.31 10.78
C THR A 146 27.70 4.11 11.39
N PRO A 147 27.99 3.99 12.71
CA PRO A 147 29.15 4.63 13.30
C PRO A 147 30.45 4.17 12.63
N ALA A 148 31.39 5.08 12.42
CA ALA A 148 32.71 4.69 11.94
C ALA A 148 33.47 3.97 13.08
N PRO A 149 34.03 2.76 12.86
CA PRO A 149 34.74 2.05 13.92
C PRO A 149 36.00 2.79 14.33
N PRO A 150 36.50 2.60 15.57
CA PRO A 150 37.73 3.25 16.03
C PRO A 150 38.90 2.99 15.07
N GLY A 151 39.56 4.06 14.63
CA GLY A 151 40.65 4.00 13.65
C GLY A 151 40.22 4.03 12.19
N PHE A 152 38.92 4.09 11.88
CA PHE A 152 38.43 4.20 10.51
C PHE A 152 38.60 5.62 9.95
N GLY A 153 39.56 5.77 9.02
CA GLY A 153 39.75 6.96 8.18
C GLY A 153 39.28 6.82 6.72
N ALA A 154 39.47 7.89 5.95
CA ALA A 154 39.09 7.98 4.53
C ALA A 154 39.81 6.93 3.64
N GLU A 155 41.01 6.52 4.04
CA GLU A 155 41.82 5.49 3.39
C GLU A 155 41.14 4.10 3.35
N HIS A 156 40.20 3.84 4.26
CA HIS A 156 39.49 2.55 4.32
C HIS A 156 38.22 2.50 3.46
N LEU A 157 37.74 3.65 2.96
CA LEU A 157 36.44 3.73 2.26
C LEU A 157 36.38 2.84 1.02
N SER A 158 37.41 2.89 0.17
CA SER A 158 37.47 2.08 -1.06
C SER A 158 37.54 0.58 -0.78
N ASP A 159 38.23 0.20 0.30
CA ASP A 159 38.36 -1.20 0.69
C ASP A 159 37.06 -1.74 1.26
N LEU A 160 36.40 -0.99 2.15
CA LEU A 160 35.08 -1.35 2.68
C LEU A 160 34.03 -1.46 1.57
N GLN A 161 34.00 -0.50 0.64
CA GLN A 161 33.05 -0.54 -0.49
C GLN A 161 33.28 -1.78 -1.38
N ARG A 162 34.54 -2.14 -1.64
CA ARG A 162 34.88 -3.34 -2.43
C ARG A 162 34.51 -4.63 -1.72
N GLU A 163 34.82 -4.74 -0.43
CA GLU A 163 34.50 -5.93 0.38
C GLU A 163 32.98 -6.10 0.53
N LEU A 164 32.25 -5.01 0.79
CA LEU A 164 30.78 -5.05 0.93
C LEU A 164 30.08 -5.41 -0.38
N ASN A 165 30.52 -4.85 -1.51
CA ASN A 165 30.04 -5.27 -2.83
C ASN A 165 30.26 -6.77 -3.04
N THR A 166 31.48 -7.26 -2.75
CA THR A 166 31.82 -8.67 -2.91
C THR A 166 30.96 -9.57 -2.01
N ALA A 167 30.70 -9.15 -0.76
CA ALA A 167 29.88 -9.90 0.18
C ALA A 167 28.42 -9.98 -0.27
N ILE A 168 27.81 -8.85 -0.68
CA ILE A 168 26.44 -8.82 -1.19
C ILE A 168 26.30 -9.69 -2.44
N SER A 169 27.25 -9.62 -3.39
CA SER A 169 27.22 -10.48 -4.58
C SER A 169 27.32 -11.97 -4.27
N ARG A 170 28.03 -12.36 -3.19
CA ARG A 170 28.10 -13.77 -2.75
C ARG A 170 26.82 -14.23 -2.06
N ASP A 171 26.22 -13.35 -1.27
CA ASP A 171 24.97 -13.59 -0.54
C ASP A 171 23.79 -13.81 -1.50
N GLN A 172 23.79 -13.11 -2.64
CA GLN A 172 22.75 -13.23 -3.67
C GLN A 172 22.93 -14.40 -4.66
N ARG A 173 23.75 -15.41 -4.35
CA ARG A 173 23.91 -16.59 -5.23
C ARG A 173 22.57 -17.33 -5.43
N GLY A 174 21.89 -17.04 -6.55
CA GLY A 174 20.57 -17.58 -6.91
C GLY A 174 19.50 -16.53 -7.22
N GLY A 175 19.75 -15.24 -6.93
CA GLY A 175 18.86 -14.12 -7.26
C GLY A 175 19.16 -13.48 -8.64
N LYS A 176 18.36 -12.48 -9.04
CA LYS A 176 18.60 -11.68 -10.26
C LYS A 176 19.94 -10.93 -10.13
N GLU A 177 20.92 -11.33 -10.94
CA GLU A 177 22.26 -10.73 -10.97
C GLU A 177 22.19 -9.22 -11.24
N LEU A 178 22.84 -8.41 -10.39
CA LEU A 178 22.94 -6.97 -10.61
C LEU A 178 23.92 -6.68 -11.75
N SER A 179 23.55 -5.77 -12.65
CA SER A 179 24.42 -5.36 -13.76
C SER A 179 25.55 -4.39 -13.35
N GLY A 180 25.58 -3.96 -12.09
CA GLY A 180 26.54 -3.00 -11.55
C GLY A 180 26.81 -3.19 -10.05
N PRO A 181 27.60 -2.31 -9.41
CA PRO A 181 27.91 -2.43 -7.99
C PRO A 181 26.65 -2.27 -7.13
N ALA A 182 26.49 -3.11 -6.11
CA ALA A 182 25.42 -3.02 -5.13
C ALA A 182 25.55 -1.78 -4.22
N VAL A 183 26.79 -1.40 -3.90
CA VAL A 183 27.15 -0.22 -3.10
C VAL A 183 27.67 0.85 -4.03
N LEU A 184 26.90 1.93 -4.17
CA LEU A 184 27.22 3.07 -5.04
C LEU A 184 28.33 3.93 -4.43
N ALA A 185 28.22 4.23 -3.13
CA ALA A 185 29.19 5.04 -2.42
C ALA A 185 29.15 4.77 -0.91
N ILE A 186 30.27 5.04 -0.23
CA ILE A 186 30.36 5.14 1.22
C ILE A 186 30.97 6.50 1.55
N GLU A 187 30.27 7.31 2.32
CA GLU A 187 30.67 8.68 2.68
C GLU A 187 30.93 8.80 4.18
N LEU A 188 32.05 9.40 4.57
CA LEU A 188 32.31 9.75 5.96
C LEU A 188 31.61 11.08 6.29
N CYS A 189 30.82 11.10 7.35
CA CYS A 189 30.06 12.27 7.78
C CYS A 189 30.10 12.44 9.30
N SER A 190 29.83 13.65 9.78
CA SER A 190 29.75 13.97 11.21
C SER A 190 28.28 14.07 11.62
N ARG A 191 27.85 13.23 12.56
CA ARG A 191 26.46 13.08 13.03
C ARG A 191 26.44 12.71 14.51
N GLU A 192 25.28 12.82 15.15
CA GLU A 192 25.08 12.41 16.54
C GLU A 192 23.92 11.41 16.64
N SER A 193 24.02 10.45 17.55
CA SER A 193 22.90 9.55 17.86
C SER A 193 21.82 10.32 18.58
N MET A 194 20.56 10.11 18.21
CA MET A 194 19.41 10.65 18.95
C MET A 194 19.21 9.95 20.31
N PHE A 195 19.77 8.77 20.51
CA PHE A 195 19.58 8.01 21.74
C PHE A 195 20.61 8.40 22.80
N GLY A 196 20.12 8.95 23.92
CA GLY A 196 20.95 9.42 25.03
C GLY A 196 21.47 10.85 24.84
N TYR A 197 21.88 11.48 25.94
CA TYR A 197 22.60 12.75 25.91
C TYR A 197 24.04 12.49 26.35
N HIS A 198 24.99 12.60 25.43
CA HIS A 198 26.40 12.30 25.69
C HIS A 198 27.26 13.55 25.84
N GLY A 199 26.82 14.71 25.34
CA GLY A 199 27.52 16.01 25.51
C GLY A 199 28.88 16.12 24.81
N HIS A 200 29.28 15.11 24.03
CA HIS A 200 30.57 15.06 23.34
C HIS A 200 30.56 15.67 21.94
N GLY A 201 29.40 16.19 21.49
CA GLY A 201 29.23 16.67 20.13
C GLY A 201 29.21 15.53 19.10
N PRO A 202 29.18 15.85 17.80
CA PRO A 202 28.98 14.86 16.75
C PRO A 202 30.21 13.96 16.58
N SER A 203 29.96 12.70 16.23
CA SER A 203 30.94 11.65 16.01
C SER A 203 31.02 11.28 14.52
N PRO A 204 32.08 10.58 14.07
CA PRO A 204 32.17 10.11 12.68
C PRO A 204 31.21 8.94 12.43
N PHE A 205 30.41 9.06 11.37
CA PHE A 205 29.51 8.06 10.83
C PHE A 205 29.82 7.79 9.35
N LEU A 206 29.49 6.60 8.89
CA LEU A 206 29.50 6.21 7.49
C LEU A 206 28.06 6.24 6.96
N ARG A 207 27.84 6.95 5.87
CA ARG A 207 26.62 6.87 5.06
C ARG A 207 26.86 5.90 3.92
N ILE A 208 26.08 4.83 3.87
CA ILE A 208 26.23 3.75 2.89
C ILE A 208 25.09 3.87 1.88
N ILE A 209 25.43 4.19 0.63
CA ILE A 209 24.46 4.40 -0.46
C ILE A 209 24.42 3.14 -1.33
N LEU A 210 23.23 2.59 -1.50
CA LEU A 210 23.00 1.34 -2.23
C LEU A 210 22.31 1.58 -3.58
N ALA A 211 22.47 0.64 -4.49
CA ALA A 211 21.93 0.74 -5.84
C ALA A 211 20.40 0.54 -5.89
N LEU A 212 19.85 -0.35 -5.05
CA LEU A 212 18.43 -0.71 -5.07
C LEU A 212 17.88 -0.88 -3.63
N PRO A 213 16.60 -0.56 -3.35
CA PRO A 213 16.03 -0.66 -2.01
C PRO A 213 16.10 -2.06 -1.41
N ARG A 214 15.90 -3.11 -2.22
CA ARG A 214 16.02 -4.52 -1.81
C ARG A 214 17.41 -4.91 -1.25
N LEU A 215 18.44 -4.09 -1.49
CA LEU A 215 19.80 -4.35 -1.00
C LEU A 215 20.00 -3.89 0.45
N MET A 216 19.07 -3.11 1.02
CA MET A 216 19.16 -2.58 2.39
C MET A 216 19.28 -3.72 3.42
N ALA A 217 18.40 -4.72 3.35
CA ALA A 217 18.38 -5.85 4.27
C ALA A 217 19.66 -6.70 4.24
N PRO A 218 20.16 -7.19 3.09
CA PRO A 218 21.40 -7.97 3.05
C PRO A 218 22.62 -7.12 3.45
N ALA A 219 22.69 -5.83 3.04
CA ALA A 219 23.79 -4.96 3.44
C ALA A 219 23.83 -4.74 4.97
N ARG A 220 22.67 -4.46 5.59
CA ARG A 220 22.51 -4.35 7.05
C ARG A 220 23.00 -5.61 7.75
N ARG A 221 22.47 -6.77 7.36
CA ARG A 221 22.79 -8.06 7.98
C ARG A 221 24.29 -8.39 7.90
N LEU A 222 24.91 -8.19 6.74
CA LEU A 222 26.34 -8.48 6.54
C LEU A 222 27.23 -7.55 7.38
N LEU A 223 26.85 -6.29 7.51
CA LEU A 223 27.57 -5.32 8.34
C LEU A 223 27.43 -5.60 9.84
N GLU A 224 26.24 -6.03 10.29
CA GLU A 224 26.01 -6.44 11.68
C GLU A 224 26.80 -7.71 12.05
N GLN A 225 26.91 -8.68 11.13
CA GLN A 225 27.70 -9.91 11.32
C GLN A 225 29.22 -9.65 11.32
N GLY A 226 29.63 -8.50 10.80
CA GLY A 226 31.01 -8.07 10.70
C GLY A 226 31.59 -8.31 9.30
N ILE A 227 32.32 -7.31 8.80
CA ILE A 227 32.93 -7.35 7.47
C ILE A 227 34.41 -7.02 7.55
N ARG A 228 35.21 -7.69 6.71
CA ARG A 228 36.66 -7.48 6.67
C ARG A 228 36.99 -6.06 6.18
N VAL A 229 37.72 -5.32 7.00
CA VAL A 229 38.32 -4.03 6.65
C VAL A 229 39.84 -4.15 6.84
N PRO A 230 40.65 -4.05 5.76
CA PRO A 230 42.10 -4.07 5.87
C PRO A 230 42.60 -3.08 6.91
N GLY A 231 43.50 -3.51 7.80
CA GLY A 231 44.03 -2.69 8.90
C GLY A 231 43.16 -2.65 10.17
N LEU A 232 41.85 -2.94 10.08
CA LEU A 232 40.90 -2.85 11.20
C LEU A 232 40.25 -4.20 11.58
N GLY A 233 40.56 -5.27 10.86
CA GLY A 233 40.05 -6.62 11.16
C GLY A 233 38.68 -6.85 10.56
N THR A 234 37.73 -7.34 11.37
CA THR A 234 36.34 -7.60 10.97
C THR A 234 35.36 -6.87 11.89
N PRO A 235 35.33 -5.53 11.87
CA PRO A 235 34.42 -4.76 12.70
C PRO A 235 32.95 -5.09 12.38
N SER A 236 32.14 -5.15 13.42
CA SER A 236 30.67 -5.16 13.33
C SER A 236 30.15 -3.72 13.42
N PHE A 237 29.09 -3.44 12.70
CA PHE A 237 28.55 -2.11 12.48
C PHE A 237 27.11 -2.04 13.01
N ALA A 238 26.84 -1.10 13.91
CA ALA A 238 25.49 -0.85 14.39
C ALA A 238 24.71 -0.02 13.35
N PRO A 239 23.53 -0.47 12.87
CA PRO A 239 22.77 0.26 11.88
C PRO A 239 21.94 1.40 12.49
N TYR A 240 21.84 2.49 11.74
CA TYR A 240 21.00 3.65 12.01
C TYR A 240 20.14 3.91 10.78
N GLU A 241 18.85 4.17 11.00
CA GLU A 241 17.87 4.47 9.94
C GLU A 241 17.77 3.39 8.84
N ALA A 242 18.22 2.17 9.10
CA ALA A 242 18.24 1.08 8.11
C ALA A 242 16.84 0.46 7.84
N ASN A 243 15.85 0.77 8.68
CA ASN A 243 14.49 0.23 8.63
C ASN A 243 13.46 1.28 8.18
N VAL A 244 13.89 2.28 7.40
CA VAL A 244 13.01 3.33 6.88
C VAL A 244 12.57 2.96 5.46
N ASP A 245 11.26 2.92 5.22
CA ASP A 245 10.69 2.68 3.89
C ASP A 245 11.25 3.71 2.87
N PHE A 246 11.55 3.24 1.65
CA PHE A 246 12.26 4.04 0.64
C PHE A 246 11.50 5.33 0.27
N GLU A 247 10.18 5.25 0.14
CA GLU A 247 9.29 6.39 -0.13
C GLU A 247 9.29 7.38 1.04
N ILE A 248 9.29 6.88 2.29
CA ILE A 248 9.35 7.73 3.48
C ILE A 248 10.70 8.45 3.52
N ARG A 249 11.82 7.77 3.24
CA ARG A 249 13.14 8.40 3.16
C ARG A 249 13.16 9.52 2.12
N PHE A 250 12.65 9.26 0.92
CA PHE A 250 12.54 10.27 -0.14
C PHE A 250 11.71 11.48 0.31
N MET A 251 10.53 11.24 0.88
CA MET A 251 9.63 12.29 1.36
C MET A 251 10.23 13.12 2.50
N VAL A 252 11.03 12.51 3.37
CA VAL A 252 11.77 13.22 4.42
C VAL A 252 12.87 14.10 3.81
N ASP A 253 13.68 13.56 2.90
CA ASP A 253 14.81 14.27 2.29
C ASP A 253 14.39 15.45 1.42
N ALA A 254 13.30 15.29 0.67
CA ALA A 254 12.75 16.32 -0.21
C ALA A 254 11.76 17.26 0.48
N ASP A 255 11.56 17.11 1.80
CA ASP A 255 10.54 17.80 2.60
C ASP A 255 9.14 17.78 1.96
N ILE A 256 8.78 16.63 1.37
CA ILE A 256 7.46 16.36 0.78
C ILE A 256 6.59 15.67 1.82
N VAL A 257 5.40 16.21 2.10
CA VAL A 257 4.39 15.57 2.97
C VAL A 257 3.31 14.85 2.16
N GLY A 258 2.38 14.16 2.82
CA GLY A 258 1.24 13.55 2.14
C GLY A 258 0.29 14.61 1.58
N CYS A 259 -0.32 14.35 0.42
CA CYS A 259 -1.27 15.26 -0.22
C CYS A 259 -0.70 16.65 -0.52
N ASN A 260 0.60 16.70 -0.82
CA ASN A 260 1.33 17.95 -1.01
C ASN A 260 1.25 18.50 -2.43
N TRP A 261 1.41 19.81 -2.57
CA TRP A 261 1.58 20.46 -3.86
C TRP A 261 3.05 20.40 -4.28
N LEU A 262 3.30 19.84 -5.46
CA LEU A 262 4.61 19.74 -6.07
C LEU A 262 4.67 20.61 -7.32
N GLU A 263 5.80 21.26 -7.54
CA GLU A 263 6.08 22.05 -8.72
C GLU A 263 7.32 21.53 -9.43
N LEU A 264 7.21 21.38 -10.75
CA LEU A 264 8.30 21.06 -11.66
C LEU A 264 8.62 22.33 -12.46
N PRO A 265 9.79 22.97 -12.28
CA PRO A 265 10.13 24.19 -12.98
C PRO A 265 10.25 24.00 -14.50
N ALA A 266 9.99 25.07 -15.25
CA ALA A 266 10.20 25.10 -16.69
C ALA A 266 11.64 24.69 -17.07
N GLY A 267 11.77 23.84 -18.08
CA GLY A 267 13.04 23.31 -18.58
C GLY A 267 13.67 22.21 -17.73
N LYS A 268 13.06 21.82 -16.60
CA LYS A 268 13.59 20.79 -15.68
C LYS A 268 12.93 19.42 -15.82
N TYR A 269 11.77 19.35 -16.46
CA TYR A 269 11.07 18.10 -16.70
C TYR A 269 10.96 17.79 -18.19
N VAL A 270 10.85 16.51 -18.51
CA VAL A 270 10.65 16.01 -19.87
C VAL A 270 9.31 15.30 -19.95
N ARG A 271 8.51 15.62 -20.96
CA ARG A 271 7.22 14.96 -21.19
C ARG A 271 7.40 13.67 -22.00
N ARG A 272 6.80 12.57 -21.54
CA ARG A 272 6.69 11.32 -22.30
C ARG A 272 5.53 11.41 -23.30
N ALA A 273 5.84 11.84 -24.52
CA ALA A 273 4.86 11.86 -25.62
C ALA A 273 4.70 10.48 -26.29
N GLU A 274 5.81 9.76 -26.45
CA GLU A 274 5.88 8.41 -27.01
C GLU A 274 6.26 7.42 -25.90
N LYS A 275 5.73 6.19 -25.94
CA LYS A 275 6.02 5.13 -24.95
C LYS A 275 5.60 5.46 -23.51
N LYS A 276 4.38 6.00 -23.32
CA LYS A 276 3.77 6.12 -22.00
C LYS A 276 3.69 4.76 -21.29
N ALA A 277 4.09 4.73 -20.02
CA ALA A 277 3.97 3.56 -19.16
C ALA A 277 2.70 3.62 -18.28
N THR A 278 1.95 4.72 -18.36
CA THR A 278 0.73 4.93 -17.60
C THR A 278 -0.41 5.45 -18.47
N LEU A 279 -1.62 5.40 -17.91
CA LEU A 279 -2.83 5.92 -18.53
C LEU A 279 -3.12 7.40 -18.18
N CYS A 280 -2.23 8.07 -17.45
CA CYS A 280 -2.41 9.47 -17.06
C CYS A 280 -2.36 10.41 -18.27
N GLN A 281 -3.06 11.54 -18.18
CA GLN A 281 -3.05 12.55 -19.25
C GLN A 281 -1.65 13.16 -19.44
N LEU A 282 -1.00 13.50 -18.33
CA LEU A 282 0.38 13.94 -18.27
C LEU A 282 1.27 12.82 -17.72
N GLU A 283 2.37 12.54 -18.40
CA GLU A 283 3.41 11.64 -17.92
C GLU A 283 4.75 12.33 -18.16
N VAL A 284 5.49 12.57 -17.08
CA VAL A 284 6.71 13.39 -17.09
C VAL A 284 7.84 12.71 -16.32
N ASP A 285 9.07 13.02 -16.68
CA ASP A 285 10.29 12.65 -15.97
C ASP A 285 10.98 13.90 -15.42
N VAL A 286 11.47 13.81 -14.19
CA VAL A 286 12.21 14.89 -13.52
C VAL A 286 13.29 14.31 -12.60
N LEU A 287 14.35 15.07 -12.34
CA LEU A 287 15.32 14.72 -11.29
C LEU A 287 14.74 15.07 -9.93
N TRP A 288 15.00 14.22 -8.93
CA TRP A 288 14.52 14.46 -7.57
C TRP A 288 14.98 15.80 -6.98
N SER A 289 16.15 16.28 -7.38
CA SER A 289 16.72 17.56 -6.95
C SER A 289 16.06 18.80 -7.58
N ASP A 290 15.27 18.63 -8.64
CA ASP A 290 14.57 19.73 -9.31
C ASP A 290 13.10 19.85 -8.87
N VAL A 291 12.59 18.91 -8.07
CA VAL A 291 11.22 18.95 -7.55
C VAL A 291 11.12 19.99 -6.44
N ILE A 292 10.17 20.93 -6.57
CA ILE A 292 9.87 21.92 -5.53
C ILE A 292 8.68 21.41 -4.72
N SER A 293 8.89 21.26 -3.41
CA SER A 293 7.86 20.93 -2.43
C SER A 293 7.29 22.21 -1.84
N HIS A 294 5.99 22.46 -1.99
CA HIS A 294 5.32 23.59 -1.36
C HIS A 294 4.74 23.19 -0.01
N PRO A 295 5.06 23.85 1.11
CA PRO A 295 4.41 23.58 2.40
C PRO A 295 2.90 23.84 2.30
N PRO A 296 2.04 22.99 2.91
CA PRO A 296 0.59 23.12 2.81
C PRO A 296 0.05 24.25 3.70
N GLU A 297 0.47 25.47 3.42
CA GLU A 297 0.13 26.71 4.12
C GLU A 297 -0.32 27.78 3.10
N GLY A 298 -1.14 28.73 3.54
CA GLY A 298 -1.65 29.79 2.67
C GLY A 298 -2.38 29.24 1.43
N GLU A 299 -1.94 29.64 0.23
CA GLU A 299 -2.57 29.20 -1.02
C GLU A 299 -2.43 27.70 -1.32
N TRP A 300 -1.43 27.04 -0.73
CA TRP A 300 -1.15 25.62 -0.91
C TRP A 300 -1.94 24.71 0.06
N GLN A 301 -2.82 25.30 0.87
CA GLN A 301 -3.79 24.54 1.69
C GLN A 301 -4.92 23.92 0.87
N ARG A 302 -5.15 24.39 -0.36
CA ARG A 302 -6.21 23.89 -1.24
C ARG A 302 -6.07 22.39 -1.54
N ILE A 303 -7.17 21.78 -1.93
CA ILE A 303 -7.26 20.38 -2.38
C ILE A 303 -7.67 20.42 -3.85
N ALA A 304 -6.97 19.66 -4.69
CA ALA A 304 -7.25 19.55 -6.11
C ALA A 304 -8.67 18.97 -6.34
N PRO A 305 -9.30 19.17 -7.52
CA PRO A 305 -10.63 18.66 -7.83
C PRO A 305 -10.61 17.14 -8.10
N LEU A 306 -10.43 16.36 -7.03
CA LEU A 306 -10.29 14.90 -7.08
C LEU A 306 -11.56 14.23 -7.61
N ARG A 307 -11.41 13.16 -8.37
CA ARG A 307 -12.52 12.28 -8.77
C ARG A 307 -12.68 11.15 -7.77
N VAL A 308 -13.83 11.12 -7.11
CA VAL A 308 -14.21 10.05 -6.18
C VAL A 308 -15.23 9.15 -6.86
N LEU A 309 -14.92 7.87 -6.99
CA LEU A 309 -15.83 6.83 -7.49
C LEU A 309 -16.31 5.98 -6.33
N SER A 310 -17.62 5.85 -6.18
CA SER A 310 -18.23 4.84 -5.30
C SER A 310 -18.99 3.83 -6.13
N PHE A 311 -18.89 2.56 -5.76
CA PHE A 311 -19.59 1.49 -6.47
C PHE A 311 -20.05 0.40 -5.51
N ASP A 312 -20.99 -0.41 -6.01
CA ASP A 312 -21.59 -1.56 -5.34
C ASP A 312 -21.96 -2.61 -6.39
N ILE A 313 -21.95 -3.89 -6.03
CA ILE A 313 -22.28 -5.01 -6.93
C ILE A 313 -23.44 -5.85 -6.39
N GLU A 314 -24.18 -6.48 -7.30
CA GLU A 314 -25.17 -7.49 -6.95
C GLU A 314 -24.82 -8.84 -7.58
N CYS A 315 -25.01 -9.91 -6.82
CA CYS A 315 -24.77 -11.28 -7.24
C CYS A 315 -26.06 -12.12 -7.12
N ALA A 316 -26.35 -12.93 -8.13
CA ALA A 316 -27.47 -13.89 -8.06
C ALA A 316 -27.01 -15.20 -7.42
N GLY A 317 -27.18 -15.31 -6.10
CA GLY A 317 -26.79 -16.49 -5.33
C GLY A 317 -27.81 -17.63 -5.31
N ARG A 318 -27.35 -18.80 -4.88
CA ARG A 318 -28.19 -19.96 -4.55
C ARG A 318 -28.88 -19.78 -3.19
N LYS A 319 -30.11 -20.29 -3.04
CA LYS A 319 -30.89 -20.12 -1.80
C LYS A 319 -30.14 -20.71 -0.58
N GLY A 320 -29.94 -19.88 0.43
CA GLY A 320 -29.30 -20.26 1.70
C GLY A 320 -27.77 -20.35 1.66
N ILE A 321 -27.13 -20.03 0.53
CA ILE A 321 -25.68 -20.08 0.35
C ILE A 321 -25.19 -18.66 0.06
N PHE A 322 -24.13 -18.23 0.75
CA PHE A 322 -23.49 -16.95 0.44
C PHE A 322 -22.83 -17.00 -0.94
N PRO A 323 -22.88 -15.94 -1.77
CA PRO A 323 -22.35 -15.99 -3.13
C PRO A 323 -20.89 -16.46 -3.21
N GLU A 324 -20.62 -17.38 -4.14
CA GLU A 324 -19.30 -17.91 -4.46
C GLU A 324 -18.91 -17.53 -5.91
N PRO A 325 -17.76 -16.89 -6.14
CA PRO A 325 -17.40 -16.35 -7.47
C PRO A 325 -17.27 -17.44 -8.56
N GLU A 326 -17.00 -18.69 -8.19
CA GLU A 326 -16.92 -19.82 -9.13
C GLU A 326 -18.30 -20.23 -9.68
N ARG A 327 -19.39 -19.85 -9.00
CA ARG A 327 -20.75 -20.35 -9.28
C ARG A 327 -21.75 -19.24 -9.54
N ASP A 328 -21.77 -18.24 -8.69
CA ASP A 328 -22.84 -17.26 -8.59
C ASP A 328 -22.46 -15.98 -9.39
N PRO A 329 -23.23 -15.61 -10.44
CA PRO A 329 -22.85 -14.53 -11.35
C PRO A 329 -23.02 -13.14 -10.73
N VAL A 330 -22.17 -12.21 -11.15
CA VAL A 330 -22.39 -10.77 -10.99
C VAL A 330 -23.44 -10.33 -11.99
N ILE A 331 -24.50 -9.70 -11.49
CA ILE A 331 -25.68 -9.35 -12.29
C ILE A 331 -25.90 -7.84 -12.43
N GLN A 332 -25.39 -7.04 -11.50
CA GLN A 332 -25.43 -5.57 -11.60
C GLN A 332 -24.16 -4.97 -10.98
N ILE A 333 -23.70 -3.87 -11.57
CA ILE A 333 -22.65 -3.03 -11.00
C ILE A 333 -23.13 -1.59 -11.13
N CYS A 334 -23.32 -0.93 -9.99
CA CYS A 334 -23.73 0.48 -9.95
C CYS A 334 -22.59 1.37 -9.50
N SER A 335 -22.49 2.55 -10.10
CA SER A 335 -21.36 3.46 -9.90
C SER A 335 -21.81 4.91 -9.86
N LEU A 336 -21.30 5.66 -8.89
CA LEU A 336 -21.48 7.10 -8.77
C LEU A 336 -20.14 7.81 -8.73
N GLY A 337 -20.03 8.89 -9.51
CA GLY A 337 -18.84 9.71 -9.59
C GLY A 337 -19.09 11.13 -9.10
N LEU A 338 -18.22 11.60 -8.23
CA LEU A 338 -18.22 12.93 -7.64
C LEU A 338 -16.90 13.63 -7.99
N ARG A 339 -16.95 14.93 -8.32
CA ARG A 339 -15.76 15.78 -8.24
C ARG A 339 -15.75 16.42 -6.87
N TRP A 340 -14.64 16.28 -6.15
CA TRP A 340 -14.53 16.83 -4.81
C TRP A 340 -14.87 18.33 -4.85
N GLY A 341 -15.88 18.73 -4.07
CA GLY A 341 -16.26 20.13 -3.87
C GLY A 341 -17.50 20.53 -4.63
N GLU A 342 -17.94 19.72 -5.59
CA GLU A 342 -19.27 19.84 -6.16
C GLU A 342 -20.29 19.20 -5.20
N PRO A 343 -21.48 19.81 -5.01
CA PRO A 343 -22.48 19.31 -4.05
C PRO A 343 -23.23 18.06 -4.52
N GLU A 344 -23.14 17.73 -5.81
CA GLU A 344 -23.87 16.61 -6.42
C GLU A 344 -22.94 15.76 -7.29
N PRO A 345 -23.15 14.43 -7.34
CA PRO A 345 -22.41 13.57 -8.23
C PRO A 345 -22.75 13.87 -9.70
N PHE A 346 -21.73 14.06 -10.53
CA PHE A 346 -21.87 14.31 -11.96
C PHE A 346 -22.16 13.03 -12.78
N LEU A 347 -22.00 11.87 -12.16
CA LEU A 347 -22.14 10.56 -12.78
C LEU A 347 -23.01 9.64 -11.94
N ARG A 348 -23.98 8.98 -12.60
CA ARG A 348 -24.73 7.83 -12.08
C ARG A 348 -24.90 6.79 -13.19
N LEU A 349 -24.31 5.62 -13.00
CA LEU A 349 -24.26 4.54 -13.98
C LEU A 349 -24.75 3.23 -13.34
N ALA A 350 -25.66 2.54 -14.01
CA ALA A 350 -26.06 1.18 -13.67
C ALA A 350 -25.78 0.27 -14.87
N LEU A 351 -24.83 -0.65 -14.71
CA LEU A 351 -24.56 -1.70 -15.67
C LEU A 351 -25.30 -2.95 -15.22
N THR A 352 -26.16 -3.52 -16.06
CA THR A 352 -27.00 -4.67 -15.71
C THR A 352 -26.79 -5.85 -16.65
N LEU A 353 -26.84 -7.06 -16.13
CA LEU A 353 -27.03 -8.26 -16.91
C LEU A 353 -28.53 -8.39 -17.21
N ARG A 354 -28.88 -8.57 -18.49
CA ARG A 354 -30.25 -8.56 -19.07
C ARG A 354 -30.87 -7.15 -19.17
N PRO A 355 -31.88 -6.96 -20.05
CA PRO A 355 -32.54 -5.67 -20.24
C PRO A 355 -33.16 -5.12 -18.96
N CYS A 356 -32.92 -3.85 -18.67
CA CYS A 356 -33.43 -3.16 -17.48
C CYS A 356 -34.20 -1.89 -17.87
N ALA A 357 -35.32 -1.63 -17.21
CA ALA A 357 -36.12 -0.46 -17.51
C ALA A 357 -35.40 0.85 -17.09
N PRO A 358 -35.59 1.97 -17.81
CA PRO A 358 -34.87 3.22 -17.54
C PRO A 358 -35.06 3.77 -16.12
N ILE A 359 -34.01 4.39 -15.58
CA ILE A 359 -34.00 5.05 -14.27
C ILE A 359 -33.78 6.54 -14.47
N LEU A 360 -34.68 7.38 -13.94
CA LEU A 360 -34.56 8.83 -14.06
C LEU A 360 -33.28 9.31 -13.34
N GLY A 361 -32.44 10.06 -14.06
CA GLY A 361 -31.19 10.60 -13.52
C GLY A 361 -30.01 9.63 -13.48
N ALA A 362 -30.13 8.42 -14.03
CA ALA A 362 -29.02 7.48 -14.18
C ALA A 362 -28.95 6.90 -15.59
N LYS A 363 -27.73 6.67 -16.10
CA LYS A 363 -27.53 5.93 -17.35
C LYS A 363 -27.60 4.44 -17.06
N VAL A 364 -28.48 3.74 -17.76
CA VAL A 364 -28.63 2.28 -17.65
C VAL A 364 -28.08 1.66 -18.93
N GLN A 365 -27.15 0.71 -18.81
CA GLN A 365 -26.65 -0.10 -19.92
C GLN A 365 -26.84 -1.57 -19.57
N SER A 366 -27.38 -2.34 -20.50
CA SER A 366 -27.72 -3.74 -20.30
C SER A 366 -26.92 -4.62 -21.24
N TYR A 367 -26.43 -5.75 -20.73
CA TYR A 367 -25.60 -6.72 -21.45
C TYR A 367 -26.24 -8.11 -21.39
N GLU A 368 -26.07 -8.92 -22.42
CA GLU A 368 -26.59 -10.31 -22.42
C GLU A 368 -25.61 -11.29 -21.75
N ARG A 369 -24.32 -10.95 -21.73
CA ARG A 369 -23.24 -11.78 -21.18
C ARG A 369 -22.54 -11.07 -20.04
N GLU A 370 -22.13 -11.84 -19.05
CA GLU A 370 -21.43 -11.33 -17.86
C GLU A 370 -20.02 -10.83 -18.20
N GLU A 371 -19.37 -11.45 -19.17
CA GLU A 371 -18.06 -11.05 -19.67
C GLU A 371 -18.07 -9.63 -20.23
N ASP A 372 -19.14 -9.28 -20.96
CA ASP A 372 -19.32 -7.94 -21.53
C ASP A 372 -19.60 -6.90 -20.43
N LEU A 373 -20.38 -7.28 -19.40
CA LEU A 373 -20.65 -6.46 -18.22
C LEU A 373 -19.35 -6.11 -17.47
N LEU A 374 -18.54 -7.12 -17.16
CA LEU A 374 -17.26 -6.96 -16.45
C LEU A 374 -16.28 -6.12 -17.28
N GLN A 375 -16.15 -6.42 -18.57
CA GLN A 375 -15.27 -5.66 -19.47
C GLN A 375 -15.73 -4.21 -19.63
N ALA A 376 -17.03 -3.96 -19.68
CA ALA A 376 -17.58 -2.60 -19.74
C ALA A 376 -17.26 -1.80 -18.47
N TRP A 377 -17.40 -2.41 -17.29
CA TRP A 377 -17.06 -1.75 -16.02
C TRP A 377 -15.57 -1.43 -15.93
N ALA A 378 -14.68 -2.36 -16.27
CA ALA A 378 -13.24 -2.11 -16.29
C ALA A 378 -12.88 -0.96 -17.26
N THR A 379 -13.49 -0.95 -18.45
CA THR A 379 -13.30 0.12 -19.45
C THR A 379 -13.79 1.46 -18.92
N PHE A 380 -14.94 1.47 -18.23
CA PHE A 380 -15.49 2.66 -17.60
C PHE A 380 -14.55 3.22 -16.51
N VAL A 381 -14.02 2.38 -15.61
CA VAL A 381 -13.08 2.81 -14.55
C VAL A 381 -11.84 3.46 -15.15
N LEU A 382 -11.25 2.85 -16.19
CA LEU A 382 -10.07 3.38 -16.85
C LEU A 382 -10.33 4.72 -17.54
N ALA A 383 -11.51 4.90 -18.15
CA ALA A 383 -11.86 6.13 -18.86
C ALA A 383 -12.32 7.27 -17.93
N MET A 384 -13.05 6.96 -16.86
CA MET A 384 -13.42 7.93 -15.84
C MET A 384 -12.20 8.38 -15.02
N ASP A 385 -11.21 7.49 -14.89
CA ASP A 385 -9.93 7.71 -14.21
C ASP A 385 -10.09 8.30 -12.79
N PRO A 386 -10.73 7.58 -11.85
CA PRO A 386 -10.91 8.06 -10.49
C PRO A 386 -9.59 8.15 -9.72
N ASP A 387 -9.48 9.16 -8.87
CA ASP A 387 -8.36 9.34 -7.94
C ASP A 387 -8.56 8.54 -6.65
N VAL A 388 -9.81 8.52 -6.18
CA VAL A 388 -10.24 7.78 -4.98
C VAL A 388 -11.35 6.81 -5.36
N ILE A 389 -11.21 5.56 -4.94
CA ILE A 389 -12.25 4.54 -5.03
C ILE A 389 -12.77 4.27 -3.62
N THR A 390 -14.06 4.48 -3.40
CA THR A 390 -14.76 4.26 -2.14
C THR A 390 -15.94 3.30 -2.36
N GLY A 391 -16.62 2.96 -1.27
CA GLY A 391 -17.70 1.99 -1.22
C GLY A 391 -17.84 1.47 0.20
N TYR A 392 -18.59 0.38 0.37
CA TYR A 392 -18.78 -0.24 1.68
C TYR A 392 -18.46 -1.73 1.62
N ASN A 393 -17.35 -2.14 2.24
CA ASN A 393 -16.82 -3.52 2.19
C ASN A 393 -16.24 -3.95 0.82
N ILE A 394 -15.86 -2.97 -0.02
CA ILE A 394 -15.25 -3.20 -1.33
C ILE A 394 -13.93 -3.98 -1.29
N GLN A 395 -13.17 -3.85 -0.19
CA GLN A 395 -11.88 -4.53 -0.04
C GLN A 395 -12.03 -6.02 0.23
N ASN A 396 -13.00 -6.41 1.06
CA ASN A 396 -13.17 -7.80 1.48
C ASN A 396 -14.21 -8.56 0.66
N PHE A 397 -15.08 -7.86 -0.08
CA PHE A 397 -16.13 -8.46 -0.90
C PHE A 397 -16.02 -8.06 -2.37
N ASP A 398 -16.38 -6.82 -2.73
CA ASP A 398 -16.65 -6.46 -4.14
C ASP A 398 -15.45 -6.67 -5.07
N LEU A 399 -14.29 -6.08 -4.76
CA LEU A 399 -13.11 -6.17 -5.63
C LEU A 399 -12.56 -7.61 -5.73
N PRO A 400 -12.35 -8.35 -4.62
CA PRO A 400 -11.97 -9.76 -4.70
C PRO A 400 -12.97 -10.60 -5.49
N TYR A 401 -14.28 -10.39 -5.28
CA TYR A 401 -15.32 -11.14 -5.97
C TYR A 401 -15.26 -10.91 -7.48
N LEU A 402 -15.18 -9.64 -7.90
CA LEU A 402 -15.06 -9.26 -9.31
C LEU A 402 -13.81 -9.86 -9.97
N ILE A 403 -12.65 -9.81 -9.30
CA ILE A 403 -11.40 -10.37 -9.83
C ILE A 403 -11.49 -11.89 -9.96
N SER A 404 -11.94 -12.60 -8.92
CA SER A 404 -12.10 -14.06 -8.94
C SER A 404 -13.16 -14.51 -9.95
N ARG A 405 -14.25 -13.74 -10.11
CA ARG A 405 -15.28 -14.00 -11.11
C ARG A 405 -14.76 -13.82 -12.53
N ALA A 406 -14.03 -12.74 -12.79
CA ALA A 406 -13.39 -12.51 -14.08
C ALA A 406 -12.37 -13.61 -14.43
N GLN A 407 -11.61 -14.09 -13.45
CA GLN A 407 -10.71 -15.24 -13.63
C GLN A 407 -11.49 -16.52 -13.99
N THR A 408 -12.60 -16.80 -13.30
CA THR A 408 -13.47 -17.96 -13.58
C THR A 408 -14.01 -17.92 -15.01
N LEU A 409 -14.40 -16.74 -15.48
CA LEU A 409 -14.96 -16.51 -16.82
C LEU A 409 -13.90 -16.28 -17.90
N LYS A 410 -12.61 -16.26 -17.55
CA LYS A 410 -11.48 -15.98 -18.47
C LYS A 410 -11.58 -14.61 -19.15
N VAL A 411 -12.02 -13.60 -18.40
CA VAL A 411 -12.01 -12.18 -18.83
C VAL A 411 -10.63 -11.60 -18.50
N ASP A 412 -9.62 -11.98 -19.30
CA ASP A 412 -8.21 -11.75 -18.99
C ASP A 412 -7.83 -10.27 -18.83
N ARG A 413 -8.58 -9.37 -19.46
CA ARG A 413 -8.35 -7.91 -19.42
C ARG A 413 -9.00 -7.19 -18.24
N PHE A 414 -9.87 -7.86 -17.48
CA PHE A 414 -10.54 -7.24 -16.33
C PHE A 414 -9.60 -6.74 -15.23
N PRO A 415 -8.59 -7.52 -14.77
CA PRO A 415 -7.79 -7.15 -13.60
C PRO A 415 -6.69 -6.13 -13.91
N PHE A 416 -6.87 -5.22 -14.86
CA PHE A 416 -5.94 -4.11 -15.15
C PHE A 416 -6.60 -2.79 -14.77
N LEU A 417 -6.87 -2.60 -13.48
CA LEU A 417 -7.70 -1.49 -12.96
C LEU A 417 -6.88 -0.28 -12.49
N GLY A 418 -5.57 -0.43 -12.30
CA GLY A 418 -4.66 0.65 -11.90
C GLY A 418 -4.37 1.66 -13.03
N ARG A 419 -3.44 2.60 -12.77
CA ARG A 419 -2.98 3.59 -13.76
C ARG A 419 -1.76 3.15 -14.57
N VAL A 420 -1.02 2.14 -14.09
CA VAL A 420 0.16 1.60 -14.78
C VAL A 420 -0.27 0.60 -15.85
N THR A 421 0.17 0.80 -17.09
CA THR A 421 -0.21 -0.07 -18.21
C THR A 421 0.45 -1.44 -18.06
N GLY A 422 -0.34 -2.51 -18.23
CA GLY A 422 0.17 -3.89 -18.16
C GLY A 422 0.40 -4.43 -16.75
N LEU A 423 0.12 -3.64 -15.70
CA LEU A 423 0.22 -4.09 -14.31
C LEU A 423 -1.13 -4.67 -13.85
N ARG A 424 -1.11 -5.93 -13.43
CA ARG A 424 -2.30 -6.65 -12.97
C ARG A 424 -2.61 -6.32 -11.50
N SER A 425 -3.89 -6.09 -11.21
CA SER A 425 -4.45 -6.03 -9.86
C SER A 425 -4.53 -7.44 -9.26
N ASN A 426 -3.82 -7.65 -8.15
CA ASN A 426 -3.74 -8.92 -7.44
C ASN A 426 -4.38 -8.80 -6.06
N ILE A 427 -5.03 -9.88 -5.61
CA ILE A 427 -5.62 -10.00 -4.28
C ILE A 427 -4.53 -10.52 -3.34
N ARG A 428 -4.34 -9.86 -2.20
CA ARG A 428 -3.43 -10.30 -1.14
C ARG A 428 -4.14 -10.28 0.20
N ASP A 429 -3.93 -11.32 0.98
CA ASP A 429 -4.38 -11.34 2.37
C ASP A 429 -3.45 -10.46 3.21
N SER A 430 -4.02 -9.70 4.14
CA SER A 430 -3.31 -8.82 5.05
C SER A 430 -3.95 -8.88 6.43
N SER A 431 -3.16 -9.18 7.45
CA SER A 431 -3.60 -9.17 8.85
C SER A 431 -3.06 -7.96 9.58
N PHE A 432 -3.94 -7.18 10.22
CA PHE A 432 -3.56 -6.08 11.08
C PHE A 432 -3.93 -6.39 12.53
N GLN A 433 -2.99 -6.21 13.46
CA GLN A 433 -3.24 -6.42 14.88
C GLN A 433 -2.70 -5.26 15.72
N SER A 434 -3.54 -4.72 16.60
CA SER A 434 -3.13 -3.77 17.63
C SER A 434 -3.97 -3.94 18.90
N ARG A 435 -3.46 -3.50 20.05
CA ARG A 435 -4.23 -3.53 21.31
C ARG A 435 -5.49 -2.65 21.24
N GLN A 436 -5.44 -1.56 20.49
CA GLN A 436 -6.53 -0.58 20.39
C GLN A 436 -7.65 -1.04 19.45
N VAL A 437 -7.32 -1.71 18.34
CA VAL A 437 -8.28 -2.06 17.26
C VAL A 437 -8.59 -3.56 17.22
N GLY A 438 -7.81 -4.39 17.91
CA GLY A 438 -7.88 -5.86 17.84
C GLY A 438 -7.12 -6.41 16.64
N ARG A 439 -7.27 -7.73 16.40
CA ARG A 439 -6.81 -8.40 15.18
C ARG A 439 -7.92 -8.39 14.13
N ARG A 440 -7.56 -8.04 12.89
CA ARG A 440 -8.45 -8.06 11.73
C ARG A 440 -7.69 -8.60 10.54
N ASP A 441 -8.28 -9.60 9.91
CA ASP A 441 -7.80 -10.11 8.63
C ASP A 441 -8.62 -9.43 7.52
N SER A 442 -7.93 -8.96 6.49
CA SER A 442 -8.51 -8.19 5.38
C SER A 442 -7.86 -8.60 4.08
N LYS A 443 -8.51 -8.28 2.97
CA LYS A 443 -7.94 -8.42 1.63
C LYS A 443 -7.56 -7.06 1.09
N VAL A 444 -6.43 -7.01 0.41
CA VAL A 444 -5.95 -5.83 -0.31
C VAL A 444 -5.88 -6.16 -1.79
N VAL A 445 -6.41 -5.27 -2.62
CA VAL A 445 -6.30 -5.36 -4.08
C VAL A 445 -5.36 -4.27 -4.55
N SER A 446 -4.31 -4.62 -5.32
CA SER A 446 -3.37 -3.62 -5.84
C SER A 446 -4.01 -2.78 -6.96
N MET A 447 -4.03 -1.45 -6.78
CA MET A 447 -4.51 -0.50 -7.78
C MET A 447 -3.59 0.74 -7.82
N VAL A 448 -2.36 0.53 -8.28
CA VAL A 448 -1.32 1.57 -8.32
C VAL A 448 -1.82 2.84 -9.02
N GLY A 449 -1.64 3.98 -8.35
CA GLY A 449 -2.05 5.31 -8.79
C GLY A 449 -3.47 5.71 -8.35
N ARG A 450 -4.17 4.88 -7.59
CA ARG A 450 -5.53 5.12 -7.08
C ARG A 450 -5.62 4.79 -5.60
N VAL A 451 -6.18 5.72 -4.81
CA VAL A 451 -6.37 5.51 -3.37
C VAL A 451 -7.69 4.81 -3.10
N GLN A 452 -7.67 3.73 -2.32
CA GLN A 452 -8.88 3.03 -1.89
C GLN A 452 -9.30 3.45 -0.49
N MET A 453 -10.51 3.97 -0.33
CA MET A 453 -11.10 4.39 0.96
C MET A 453 -12.38 3.62 1.25
N ASP A 454 -12.26 2.39 1.76
CA ASP A 454 -13.42 1.58 2.15
C ASP A 454 -14.05 2.13 3.44
N MET A 455 -15.31 2.60 3.34
CA MET A 455 -16.00 3.22 4.46
C MET A 455 -16.25 2.27 5.62
N LEU A 456 -16.34 0.96 5.39
CA LEU A 456 -16.44 -0.01 6.47
C LEU A 456 -15.16 0.01 7.31
N GLN A 457 -13.99 0.03 6.67
CA GLN A 457 -12.70 0.05 7.36
C GLN A 457 -12.48 1.36 8.12
N VAL A 458 -12.86 2.48 7.52
CA VAL A 458 -12.83 3.80 8.19
C VAL A 458 -13.70 3.78 9.45
N LEU A 459 -14.95 3.33 9.35
CA LEU A 459 -15.86 3.32 10.50
C LEU A 459 -15.39 2.36 11.59
N LEU A 460 -14.88 1.18 11.22
CA LEU A 460 -14.34 0.21 12.17
C LEU A 460 -13.07 0.69 12.88
N ARG A 461 -12.33 1.65 12.32
CA ARG A 461 -11.15 2.26 12.94
C ARG A 461 -11.54 3.44 13.85
N GLU A 462 -12.44 4.30 13.41
CA GLU A 462 -12.74 5.58 14.07
C GLU A 462 -13.89 5.51 15.09
N TYR A 463 -14.85 4.61 14.90
CA TYR A 463 -16.08 4.57 15.70
C TYR A 463 -16.26 3.24 16.42
N LYS A 464 -16.89 3.28 17.60
CA LYS A 464 -17.32 2.10 18.37
C LYS A 464 -18.85 1.99 18.34
N LEU A 465 -19.38 1.25 17.36
CA LEU A 465 -20.82 1.11 17.11
C LEU A 465 -21.30 -0.29 17.51
N ARG A 466 -22.62 -0.43 17.73
CA ARG A 466 -23.24 -1.73 18.01
C ARG A 466 -23.36 -2.62 16.76
N SER A 467 -23.54 -2.00 15.59
CA SER A 467 -23.63 -2.68 14.31
C SER A 467 -22.97 -1.82 13.23
N TYR A 468 -22.24 -2.49 12.33
CA TYR A 468 -21.54 -1.88 11.21
C TYR A 468 -22.15 -2.29 9.87
N THR A 469 -23.43 -2.66 9.83
CA THR A 469 -24.12 -2.83 8.55
C THR A 469 -24.37 -1.48 7.90
N LEU A 470 -24.34 -1.41 6.56
CA LEU A 470 -24.57 -0.16 5.83
C LEU A 470 -25.89 0.51 6.23
N ASN A 471 -26.95 -0.27 6.46
CA ASN A 471 -28.23 0.25 6.94
C ASN A 471 -28.13 0.90 8.33
N ALA A 472 -27.46 0.24 9.28
CA ALA A 472 -27.32 0.76 10.65
C ALA A 472 -26.51 2.05 10.69
N VAL A 473 -25.40 2.11 9.96
CA VAL A 473 -24.54 3.30 9.94
C VAL A 473 -25.16 4.44 9.13
N SER A 474 -25.89 4.13 8.06
CA SER A 474 -26.66 5.13 7.30
C SER A 474 -27.79 5.70 8.14
N PHE A 475 -28.49 4.88 8.93
CA PHE A 475 -29.51 5.41 9.84
C PHE A 475 -28.88 6.27 10.94
N HIS A 476 -27.80 5.78 11.56
CA HIS A 476 -27.13 6.49 12.65
C HIS A 476 -26.56 7.83 12.23
N PHE A 477 -25.83 7.89 11.11
CA PHE A 477 -25.17 9.11 10.67
C PHE A 477 -26.02 9.93 9.72
N LEU A 478 -26.76 9.32 8.78
CA LEU A 478 -27.52 10.06 7.76
C LEU A 478 -28.96 10.35 8.16
N GLY A 479 -29.54 9.55 9.06
CA GLY A 479 -30.99 9.54 9.33
C GLY A 479 -31.79 8.83 8.23
N GLU A 480 -31.13 8.01 7.41
CA GLU A 480 -31.74 7.32 6.26
C GLU A 480 -31.75 5.82 6.47
N GLN A 481 -32.86 5.18 6.09
CA GLN A 481 -32.96 3.73 6.05
C GLN A 481 -32.93 3.29 4.58
N LYS A 482 -32.22 2.19 4.30
CA LYS A 482 -32.32 1.55 3.00
C LYS A 482 -33.53 0.61 2.97
N GLU A 483 -34.12 0.43 1.79
CA GLU A 483 -35.11 -0.63 1.58
C GLU A 483 -34.38 -1.97 1.70
N ASP A 484 -34.82 -2.86 2.59
CA ASP A 484 -34.14 -4.13 2.81
C ASP A 484 -34.54 -5.15 1.74
N VAL A 485 -33.66 -5.36 0.76
CA VAL A 485 -33.81 -6.43 -0.24
C VAL A 485 -33.05 -7.65 0.27
N GLN A 486 -33.78 -8.64 0.78
CA GLN A 486 -33.16 -9.87 1.26
C GLN A 486 -32.42 -10.59 0.12
N HIS A 487 -31.23 -11.13 0.42
CA HIS A 487 -30.40 -11.80 -0.59
C HIS A 487 -31.13 -12.97 -1.30
N SER A 488 -32.07 -13.61 -0.61
CA SER A 488 -32.88 -14.71 -1.14
C SER A 488 -33.81 -14.31 -2.29
N ILE A 489 -34.20 -13.04 -2.39
CA ILE A 489 -35.11 -12.55 -3.44
C ILE A 489 -34.38 -11.90 -4.61
N ILE A 490 -33.07 -11.61 -4.50
CA ILE A 490 -32.27 -10.99 -5.57
C ILE A 490 -32.34 -11.85 -6.84
N THR A 491 -32.14 -13.16 -6.71
CA THR A 491 -32.21 -14.11 -7.82
C THR A 491 -33.60 -14.15 -8.48
N ASP A 492 -34.67 -14.05 -7.69
CA ASP A 492 -36.05 -14.04 -8.20
C ASP A 492 -36.36 -12.70 -8.91
N LEU A 493 -35.88 -11.57 -8.39
CA LEU A 493 -36.00 -10.26 -9.03
C LEU A 493 -35.24 -10.18 -10.36
N GLN A 494 -34.03 -10.76 -10.42
CA GLN A 494 -33.22 -10.82 -11.62
C GLN A 494 -33.89 -11.64 -12.73
N ASN A 495 -34.47 -12.80 -12.36
CA ASN A 495 -35.17 -13.72 -13.27
C ASN A 495 -36.58 -13.26 -13.66
N GLY A 496 -37.08 -12.19 -13.05
CA GLY A 496 -38.34 -11.56 -13.42
C GLY A 496 -38.27 -10.76 -14.72
N ASN A 497 -38.88 -9.57 -14.70
CA ASN A 497 -38.98 -8.69 -15.86
C ASN A 497 -38.04 -7.47 -15.73
N GLU A 498 -38.09 -6.56 -16.70
CA GLU A 498 -37.24 -5.37 -16.71
C GLU A 498 -37.52 -4.42 -15.55
N GLN A 499 -38.74 -4.43 -14.99
CA GLN A 499 -39.14 -3.60 -13.85
C GLN A 499 -38.62 -4.15 -12.53
N THR A 500 -38.58 -5.48 -12.37
CA THR A 500 -37.98 -6.11 -11.18
C THR A 500 -36.47 -5.88 -11.17
N ARG A 501 -35.80 -5.98 -12.34
CA ARG A 501 -34.38 -5.60 -12.48
C ARG A 501 -34.12 -4.12 -12.25
N ARG A 502 -35.06 -3.24 -12.68
CA ARG A 502 -35.00 -1.80 -12.37
C ARG A 502 -35.08 -1.53 -10.87
N ARG A 503 -35.95 -2.23 -10.13
CA ARG A 503 -36.00 -2.12 -8.66
C ARG A 503 -34.66 -2.51 -8.02
N LEU A 504 -34.07 -3.61 -8.48
CA LEU A 504 -32.75 -4.04 -8.01
C LEU A 504 -31.66 -3.00 -8.34
N ALA A 505 -31.69 -2.40 -9.53
CA ALA A 505 -30.72 -1.38 -9.93
C ALA A 505 -30.88 -0.08 -9.13
N VAL A 506 -32.11 0.31 -8.75
CA VAL A 506 -32.33 1.44 -7.84
C VAL A 506 -31.80 1.15 -6.44
N TYR A 507 -31.96 -0.09 -5.96
CA TYR A 507 -31.39 -0.55 -4.69
C TYR A 507 -29.85 -0.48 -4.71
N CYS A 508 -29.22 -1.08 -5.72
CA CYS A 508 -27.75 -1.07 -5.87
C CYS A 508 -27.20 0.35 -6.09
N LEU A 509 -27.88 1.22 -6.84
CA LEU A 509 -27.52 2.65 -6.94
C LEU A 509 -27.59 3.37 -5.59
N LYS A 510 -28.54 3.01 -4.72
CA LYS A 510 -28.65 3.58 -3.37
C LYS A 510 -27.49 3.10 -2.49
N ASP A 511 -27.16 1.82 -2.54
CA ASP A 511 -26.04 1.24 -1.78
C ASP A 511 -24.67 1.76 -2.28
N ALA A 512 -24.51 2.04 -3.56
CA ALA A 512 -23.34 2.75 -4.10
C ALA A 512 -23.29 4.25 -3.70
N PHE A 513 -24.44 4.89 -3.42
CA PHE A 513 -24.50 6.32 -3.09
C PHE A 513 -24.27 6.63 -1.60
N LEU A 514 -24.74 5.75 -0.71
CA LEU A 514 -24.62 5.94 0.74
C LEU A 514 -23.16 6.12 1.22
N PRO A 515 -22.16 5.37 0.71
CA PRO A 515 -20.76 5.56 1.08
C PRO A 515 -20.21 6.93 0.73
N LEU A 516 -20.58 7.51 -0.43
CA LEU A 516 -20.19 8.89 -0.77
C LEU A 516 -20.71 9.89 0.26
N ARG A 517 -22.00 9.76 0.61
CA ARG A 517 -22.61 10.66 1.58
C ARG A 517 -22.04 10.51 2.99
N LEU A 518 -21.69 9.29 3.39
CA LEU A 518 -21.00 9.04 4.65
C LEU A 518 -19.59 9.66 4.61
N LEU A 519 -18.85 9.49 3.52
CA LEU A 519 -17.52 10.07 3.31
C LEU A 519 -17.54 11.60 3.43
N GLU A 520 -18.52 12.26 2.81
CA GLU A 520 -18.70 13.71 2.87
C GLU A 520 -19.17 14.17 4.26
N ARG A 521 -20.23 13.54 4.81
CA ARG A 521 -20.81 13.97 6.10
C ARG A 521 -19.85 13.80 7.27
N LEU A 522 -19.00 12.77 7.24
CA LEU A 522 -17.99 12.50 8.26
C LEU A 522 -16.65 13.18 7.96
N MET A 523 -16.57 13.98 6.88
CA MET A 523 -15.37 14.72 6.46
C MET A 523 -14.13 13.81 6.30
N VAL A 524 -14.32 12.56 5.90
CA VAL A 524 -13.28 11.52 5.96
C VAL A 524 -12.07 11.92 5.13
N LEU A 525 -12.29 12.38 3.89
CA LEU A 525 -11.18 12.75 3.00
C LEU A 525 -10.44 13.97 3.52
N VAL A 526 -11.16 15.00 4.01
CA VAL A 526 -10.56 16.22 4.58
C VAL A 526 -9.67 15.88 5.77
N ASN A 527 -10.19 15.11 6.72
CA ASN A 527 -9.45 14.72 7.93
C ASN A 527 -8.22 13.86 7.60
N ASN A 528 -8.31 12.98 6.60
CA ASN A 528 -7.16 12.17 6.17
C ASN A 528 -6.11 12.99 5.41
N VAL A 529 -6.52 13.95 4.57
CA VAL A 529 -5.58 14.88 3.91
C VAL A 529 -4.84 15.72 4.95
N GLU A 530 -5.55 16.26 5.94
CA GLU A 530 -4.95 17.01 7.04
C GLU A 530 -3.96 16.15 7.84
N MET A 531 -4.38 14.94 8.25
CA MET A 531 -3.53 14.00 8.96
C MET A 531 -2.26 13.64 8.16
N ALA A 532 -2.39 13.41 6.84
CA ALA A 532 -1.26 13.09 5.96
C ALA A 532 -0.27 14.27 5.84
N ARG A 533 -0.78 15.50 5.78
CA ARG A 533 0.04 16.73 5.78
C ARG A 533 0.77 16.93 7.12
N VAL A 534 0.08 16.77 8.25
CA VAL A 534 0.63 16.98 9.60
C VAL A 534 1.66 15.92 9.98
N THR A 535 1.42 14.66 9.60
CA THR A 535 2.32 13.55 9.95
C THR A 535 3.37 13.26 8.90
N GLY A 536 3.22 13.82 7.69
CA GLY A 536 4.17 13.66 6.61
C GLY A 536 4.26 12.23 6.06
N VAL A 537 3.18 11.46 6.12
CA VAL A 537 3.07 10.10 5.55
C VAL A 537 2.15 10.10 4.32
N PRO A 538 2.30 9.15 3.37
CA PRO A 538 1.38 8.98 2.26
C PRO A 538 -0.07 8.75 2.71
N LEU A 539 -1.04 9.19 1.91
CA LEU A 539 -2.47 9.07 2.24
C LEU A 539 -2.90 7.60 2.45
N GLY A 540 -2.40 6.69 1.60
CA GLY A 540 -2.69 5.26 1.71
C GLY A 540 -2.22 4.62 3.03
N TYR A 541 -1.18 5.16 3.67
CA TYR A 541 -0.66 4.63 4.93
C TYR A 541 -1.62 4.85 6.10
N LEU A 542 -2.46 5.90 6.06
CA LEU A 542 -3.47 6.14 7.10
C LEU A 542 -4.52 5.03 7.15
N LEU A 543 -4.72 4.33 6.03
CA LEU A 543 -5.74 3.29 5.85
C LEU A 543 -5.18 1.89 6.06
N SER A 544 -3.90 1.67 5.75
CA SER A 544 -3.26 0.35 5.85
C SER A 544 -2.35 0.17 7.07
N ARG A 545 -1.67 1.24 7.53
CA ARG A 545 -0.70 1.17 8.63
C ARG A 545 -1.27 1.69 9.95
N GLY A 546 -0.51 1.45 11.03
CA GLY A 546 -0.82 1.91 12.39
C GLY A 546 -0.26 3.30 12.72
N GLN A 547 -0.20 3.64 14.00
CA GLN A 547 0.26 4.97 14.45
C GLN A 547 1.79 5.12 14.43
N GLN A 548 2.55 4.04 14.52
CA GLN A 548 4.02 4.08 14.62
C GLN A 548 4.67 4.78 13.41
N VAL A 549 4.25 4.47 12.19
CA VAL A 549 4.83 5.06 10.97
C VAL A 549 4.69 6.59 10.91
N LYS A 550 3.63 7.14 11.53
CA LYS A 550 3.40 8.58 11.60
C LYS A 550 4.43 9.25 12.51
N VAL A 551 4.62 8.69 13.69
CA VAL A 551 5.60 9.19 14.67
C VAL A 551 7.01 9.04 14.15
N VAL A 552 7.33 7.91 13.50
CA VAL A 552 8.63 7.69 12.86
C VAL A 552 8.91 8.74 11.78
N SER A 553 7.94 9.02 10.88
CA SER A 553 8.10 10.07 9.87
C SER A 553 8.36 11.44 10.50
N GLN A 554 7.57 11.83 11.51
CA GLN A 554 7.76 13.10 12.21
C GLN A 554 9.12 13.19 12.91
N LEU A 555 9.55 12.11 13.56
CA LEU A 555 10.82 12.04 14.27
C LEU A 555 12.00 12.16 13.31
N LEU A 556 11.98 11.45 12.18
CA LEU A 556 13.02 11.54 11.15
C LEU A 556 13.17 12.96 10.60
N ARG A 557 12.05 13.65 10.34
CA ARG A 557 12.08 15.05 9.85
C ARG A 557 12.75 15.99 10.87
N GLN A 558 12.44 15.82 12.15
CA GLN A 558 13.07 16.64 13.21
C GLN A 558 14.53 16.27 13.44
N ALA A 559 14.86 14.98 13.43
CA ALA A 559 16.23 14.48 13.60
C ALA A 559 17.15 15.01 12.48
N MET A 560 16.68 14.98 11.23
CA MET A 560 17.42 15.49 10.08
C MET A 560 17.78 16.98 10.22
N ARG A 561 16.84 17.81 10.71
CA ARG A 561 17.07 19.25 10.94
C ARG A 561 18.15 19.54 11.99
N GLN A 562 18.37 18.61 12.92
CA GLN A 562 19.34 18.74 14.00
C GLN A 562 20.62 17.93 13.76
N GLY A 563 20.76 17.24 12.61
CA GLY A 563 21.90 16.39 12.33
C GLY A 563 21.98 15.13 13.21
N LEU A 564 20.84 14.71 13.76
CA LEU A 564 20.70 13.52 14.59
C LEU A 564 20.33 12.29 13.74
N LEU A 565 20.74 11.11 14.18
CA LEU A 565 20.41 9.82 13.54
C LEU A 565 19.62 8.93 14.49
N MET A 566 18.56 8.29 13.97
CA MET A 566 17.75 7.34 14.73
C MET A 566 18.40 5.93 14.74
N PRO A 567 18.78 5.38 15.91
CA PRO A 567 19.31 4.02 15.98
C PRO A 567 18.23 2.98 15.73
N VAL A 568 18.65 1.82 15.22
CA VAL A 568 17.81 0.62 15.19
C VAL A 568 18.06 -0.16 16.48
N VAL A 569 17.18 -0.01 17.47
CA VAL A 569 17.30 -0.71 18.76
C VAL A 569 16.45 -1.98 18.72
N LYS A 570 17.04 -3.12 19.06
CA LYS A 570 16.28 -4.35 19.32
C LYS A 570 15.73 -4.27 20.75
N THR A 571 14.41 -4.31 20.89
CA THR A 571 13.76 -4.31 22.21
C THR A 571 13.92 -5.69 22.85
N GLU A 572 14.58 -5.77 24.00
CA GLU A 572 14.44 -6.94 24.88
C GLU A 572 13.07 -6.84 25.58
N GLY A 573 12.21 -7.83 25.38
CA GLY A 573 10.83 -7.83 25.88
C GLY A 573 10.76 -7.62 27.40
N GLY A 574 9.98 -6.62 27.83
CA GLY A 574 9.76 -6.33 29.24
C GLY A 574 8.99 -7.44 29.96
N THR A 575 9.44 -7.84 31.14
CA THR A 575 8.76 -8.80 32.02
C THR A 575 7.47 -8.18 32.59
N MET A 576 6.34 -8.85 32.36
CA MET A 576 5.10 -8.51 33.07
C MET A 576 5.16 -9.06 34.50
N THR A 577 5.03 -8.21 35.51
CA THR A 577 4.75 -8.65 36.87
C THR A 577 3.28 -9.01 37.00
N SER A 578 2.99 -10.26 37.37
CA SER A 578 1.63 -10.75 37.63
C SER A 578 0.97 -9.95 38.76
N PRO A 579 -0.24 -9.38 38.56
CA PRO A 579 -0.96 -8.75 39.66
C PRO A 579 -1.46 -9.82 40.65
N LEU A 580 -1.28 -9.59 41.95
CA LEU A 580 -1.83 -10.43 43.01
C LEU A 580 -3.37 -10.42 42.94
N PRO A 581 -4.06 -11.57 43.05
CA PRO A 581 -5.52 -11.62 43.04
C PRO A 581 -6.10 -10.95 44.29
N PRO A 582 -7.21 -10.19 44.20
CA PRO A 582 -7.88 -9.65 45.38
C PRO A 582 -8.62 -10.74 46.16
N TRP A 583 -8.37 -10.76 47.48
CA TRP A 583 -9.09 -11.40 48.59
C TRP A 583 -10.21 -12.40 48.26
N THR A 584 -9.96 -13.69 48.50
CA THR A 584 -11.00 -14.71 48.67
C THR A 584 -11.51 -14.70 50.12
N SER A 585 -12.79 -14.38 50.33
CA SER A 585 -13.47 -14.53 51.62
C SER A 585 -13.52 -16.01 52.05
N PRO A 586 -13.30 -16.35 53.34
CA PRO A 586 -13.44 -17.72 53.80
C PRO A 586 -14.92 -18.11 53.85
N LEU A 587 -15.27 -19.17 53.12
CA LEU A 587 -16.56 -19.85 53.21
C LEU A 587 -16.74 -20.46 54.60
N TYR A 588 -17.79 -20.03 55.28
CA TYR A 588 -18.33 -20.61 56.50
C TYR A 588 -18.66 -22.09 56.29
N THR A 589 -18.03 -22.98 57.06
CA THR A 589 -18.48 -24.36 57.22
C THR A 589 -19.50 -24.41 58.36
N HIS A 590 -20.75 -24.77 58.06
CA HIS A 590 -21.69 -25.21 59.10
C HIS A 590 -21.36 -26.63 59.55
N PRO A 591 -21.30 -26.91 60.87
CA PRO A 591 -21.14 -28.26 61.39
C PRO A 591 -22.49 -28.98 61.45
N SER A 592 -22.43 -30.30 61.31
CA SER A 592 -23.51 -31.28 61.49
C SER A 592 -24.11 -31.29 62.89
#